data_AF-A0A661L7I5-F1
#
_entry.id   AF-A0A661L7I5-F1
#
_cell.length_a   1.000
_cell.length_b   1.000
_cell.length_c   1.000
_cell.angle_alpha   90.00
_cell.angle_beta   90.00
_cell.angle_gamma   90.00
#
_symmetry.space_group_name_H-M   'P 1'
#
loop_
_entity.id
_entity.type
_entity.pdbx_description
1 polymer ?
#
loop_
_entity_poly.entity_id
_entity_poly.type
_entity_poly.pdbx_seq_one_letter_code
_entity_poly.pdbx_strand_id
1 'polypeptide(L)' 'MGLSTIEKQINDQVSGLSLEKQQQVLKFIQSLAKEEIVGVPGNSLIGFAGTIDPGELKVIEKSIEDACERVDLNEW' A
#
# COMPACT_ATOMS: atom_id res chain seq x y z
N MET A 1 18.82 3.17 29.03
CA MET A 1 18.29 3.06 27.66
C MET A 1 17.95 4.47 27.21
N GLY A 2 18.91 5.16 26.56
CA GLY A 2 18.68 6.52 26.11
C GLY A 2 17.74 6.50 24.91
N LEU A 3 16.76 7.41 24.89
CA LEU A 3 16.00 7.71 23.68
C LEU A 3 16.99 7.93 22.55
N SER A 4 16.75 7.29 21.41
CA SER A 4 17.51 7.57 20.20
C SER A 4 17.49 9.07 19.94
N THR A 5 18.57 9.62 19.38
CA THR A 5 18.67 11.06 19.05
C THR A 5 17.44 11.56 18.28
N ILE A 6 16.83 10.69 17.48
CA ILE A 6 15.63 10.97 16.69
C ILE A 6 14.36 11.09 17.56
N GLU A 7 14.11 10.17 18.49
CA GLU A 7 12.94 10.25 19.38
C GLU A 7 12.95 11.54 20.21
N LYS A 8 14.12 11.96 20.67
CA LYS A 8 14.27 13.22 21.40
C LYS A 8 13.95 14.43 20.52
N GLN A 9 14.48 14.47 19.29
CA GLN A 9 14.19 15.54 18.34
C GLN A 9 12.70 15.61 17.99
N ILE A 10 12.03 14.47 17.83
CA ILE A 10 10.58 14.42 17.59
C ILE A 10 9.84 15.02 18.78
N ASN A 11 10.18 14.63 20.01
CA ASN A 11 9.52 15.16 21.20
C ASN A 11 9.71 16.68 21.34
N ASP A 12 10.93 17.18 21.11
CA ASP A 12 11.23 18.61 21.17
C ASP A 12 10.39 19.38 20.13
N GLN A 13 10.30 18.88 18.89
CA GLN A 13 9.49 19.51 17.83
C GLN A 13 7.99 19.46 18.13
N VAL A 14 7.46 18.32 18.60
CA VAL A 14 6.03 18.14 18.89
C VAL A 14 5.61 19.02 20.07
N SER A 15 6.46 19.16 21.09
CA SER A 15 6.18 19.98 22.27
C SER A 15 5.94 21.47 21.94
N GLY A 16 6.55 21.98 20.86
CA GLY A 16 6.37 23.36 20.39
C GLY A 16 5.12 23.60 19.52
N LEU A 17 4.39 22.54 19.15
CA LEU A 17 3.20 22.65 18.30
C LEU A 17 1.94 23.02 19.09
N SER A 18 0.95 23.60 18.42
CA SER A 18 -0.40 23.74 18.97
C SER A 18 -1.05 22.37 19.18
N LEU A 19 -2.02 22.28 20.10
CA LEU A 19 -2.72 21.03 20.42
C LEU A 19 -3.30 20.32 19.18
N GLU A 20 -3.90 21.08 18.26
CA GLU A 20 -4.46 20.54 17.01
C GLU A 20 -3.39 19.87 16.14
N LYS A 21 -2.23 20.50 16.03
CA LYS A 21 -1.08 19.95 15.29
C LYS A 21 -0.46 18.75 16.00
N GLN A 22 -0.40 18.77 17.34
CA GLN A 22 0.03 17.60 18.13
C GLN A 22 -0.88 16.40 17.89
N GLN A 23 -2.20 16.61 17.84
CA GLN A 23 -3.17 15.55 17.51
C GLN A 23 -2.97 15.01 16.09
N GLN A 24 -2.67 15.89 15.13
CA GLN A 24 -2.37 15.48 13.76
C GLN A 24 -1.11 14.61 13.68
N VAL A 25 -0.04 15.00 14.38
CA VAL A 25 1.19 14.20 14.46
C VAL A 25 0.94 12.85 15.13
N LEU A 26 0.17 12.82 16.23
CA LEU A 26 -0.18 11.57 16.90
C LEU A 26 -0.93 10.60 15.97
N LYS A 27 -1.91 11.10 15.20
CA LYS A 27 -2.63 10.29 14.21
C LYS A 27 -1.70 9.70 13.15
N PHE A 28 -0.73 10.47 12.68
CA PHE A 28 0.26 10.02 11.70
C PHE A 28 1.19 8.95 12.27
N ILE A 29 1.75 9.16 13.46
CA ILE A 29 2.60 8.13 14.10
C ILE A 29 1.81 6.83 14.31
N GLN A 30 0.54 6.92 14.69
CA GLN A 30 -0.35 5.76 14.81
C GLN A 30 -0.64 5.08 13.47
N SER A 31 -0.65 5.80 12.34
CA SER A 31 -0.76 5.17 11.02
C SER A 31 0.53 4.45 10.63
N LEU A 32 1.70 5.06 10.90
CA LEU A 32 2.99 4.41 10.67
C LEU A 32 3.14 3.10 11.48
N ALA A 33 2.65 3.08 12.72
CA ALA A 33 2.66 1.86 13.54
C ALA A 33 1.68 0.78 13.04
N LYS A 34 0.70 1.16 12.20
CA LYS A 34 -0.25 0.24 11.55
C LYS A 34 0.23 -0.21 10.17
N GLU A 35 1.31 0.36 9.64
CA GLU A 35 1.93 -0.03 8.36
C GLU A 35 2.76 -1.33 8.46
N GLU A 36 2.41 -2.26 9.34
CA GLU A 36 2.59 -3.64 8.89
C GLU A 36 1.65 -3.77 7.69
N ILE A 37 2.22 -3.92 6.50
CA ILE A 37 1.45 -4.30 5.31
C ILE A 37 0.91 -5.70 5.61
N VAL A 38 -0.22 -5.76 6.32
CA VAL A 38 -0.92 -7.00 6.59
C VAL A 38 -1.62 -7.35 5.29
N GLY A 39 -1.02 -8.27 4.53
CA GLY A 39 -1.67 -8.84 3.37
C GLY A 39 -3.05 -9.39 3.75
N VAL A 40 -4.00 -9.36 2.82
CA VAL A 40 -5.30 -9.99 3.04
C VAL A 40 -5.08 -11.50 3.13
N PRO A 41 -5.56 -12.19 4.19
CA PRO A 41 -5.49 -13.63 4.26
C PRO A 41 -6.09 -14.28 3.00
N GLY A 42 -5.37 -15.21 2.37
CA GLY A 42 -5.79 -15.79 1.09
C GLY A 42 -7.16 -16.49 1.14
N ASN A 43 -7.54 -17.02 2.30
CA ASN A 43 -8.88 -17.58 2.52
C ASN A 43 -10.00 -16.54 2.39
N SER A 44 -9.73 -15.27 2.72
CA SER A 44 -10.67 -14.16 2.53
C SER A 44 -10.86 -13.78 1.06
N LEU A 45 -9.97 -14.22 0.17
CA LEU A 45 -10.04 -13.93 -1.27
C LEU A 45 -10.77 -15.01 -2.07
N ILE A 46 -11.11 -16.16 -1.47
CA ILE A 46 -11.77 -17.28 -2.15
C ILE A 46 -13.10 -16.85 -2.79
N GLY A 47 -13.83 -15.93 -2.16
CA GLY A 47 -15.10 -15.42 -2.70
C GLY A 47 -14.98 -14.70 -4.05
N PHE A 48 -13.77 -14.27 -4.44
CA PHE A 48 -13.50 -13.64 -5.74
C PHE A 48 -13.03 -14.62 -6.81
N ALA A 49 -12.83 -15.89 -6.47
CA ALA A 49 -12.39 -16.90 -7.44
C ALA A 49 -13.47 -17.10 -8.51
N GLY A 50 -13.15 -16.77 -9.75
CA GLY A 50 -14.06 -16.92 -10.89
C GLY A 50 -15.20 -15.90 -10.95
N THR A 51 -15.12 -14.78 -10.23
CA THR A 51 -16.18 -13.74 -10.26
C THR A 51 -16.07 -12.77 -11.42
N ILE A 52 -15.02 -12.85 -12.23
CA ILE A 52 -14.87 -12.00 -13.41
C ILE A 52 -15.78 -12.56 -14.52
N ASP A 53 -16.68 -11.72 -15.01
CA ASP A 53 -17.60 -12.09 -16.10
C ASP A 53 -16.81 -12.44 -17.39
N PRO A 54 -17.25 -13.43 -18.18
CA PRO A 54 -16.58 -13.79 -19.43
C PRO A 54 -16.42 -12.65 -20.44
N GLY A 55 -17.34 -11.67 -20.45
CA GLY A 55 -17.23 -10.47 -21.27
C GLY A 55 -16.10 -9.56 -20.78
N GLU A 56 -16.00 -9.36 -19.47
CA GLU A 56 -14.90 -8.59 -18.85
C GLU A 56 -13.55 -9.26 -19.08
N LEU A 57 -13.48 -10.59 -19.05
CA LEU A 57 -12.27 -11.35 -19.41
C LEU A 57 -11.80 -11.05 -20.83
N LYS A 58 -12.71 -10.95 -21.81
CA LYS A 58 -12.36 -10.60 -23.19
C LYS A 58 -11.86 -9.17 -23.32
N VAL A 59 -12.37 -8.24 -22.52
CA VAL A 59 -11.90 -6.85 -22.50
C VAL A 59 -10.48 -6.78 -21.95
N ILE A 60 -10.19 -7.52 -20.89
CA ILE A 60 -8.85 -7.62 -20.31
C ILE A 60 -7.88 -8.26 -21.31
N GLU A 61 -8.26 -9.38 -21.92
CA GLU A 61 -7.47 -10.09 -22.94
C GLU A 61 -7.10 -9.14 -24.09
N LYS A 62 -8.09 -8.46 -24.67
CA LYS A 62 -7.86 -7.50 -25.75
C LYS A 62 -6.94 -6.35 -25.32
N SER A 63 -7.11 -5.85 -24.10
CA SER A 63 -6.27 -4.75 -23.59
C SER A 63 -4.81 -5.16 -23.44
N ILE A 64 -4.56 -6.43 -23.08
CA ILE A 64 -3.21 -6.99 -23.05
C ILE A 64 -2.65 -7.11 -24.47
N GLU A 65 -3.42 -7.65 -25.41
CA GLU A 65 -2.97 -7.80 -26.81
C GLU A 65 -2.67 -6.46 -27.49
N ASP A 66 -3.48 -5.44 -27.22
CA ASP A 66 -3.37 -4.12 -27.85
C ASP A 66 -2.21 -3.28 -27.25
N ALA A 67 -1.87 -3.47 -25.97
CA ALA A 67 -0.93 -2.61 -25.24
C ALA A 67 0.39 -3.28 -24.85
N CYS A 68 0.46 -4.61 -24.72
CA CYS A 68 1.71 -5.30 -24.39
C CYS A 68 2.52 -5.61 -25.65
N GLU A 69 3.82 -5.39 -25.57
CA GLU A 69 4.77 -5.83 -26.59
C GLU A 69 4.73 -7.36 -26.74
N ARG A 70 4.72 -7.85 -27.98
CA ARG A 70 4.78 -9.28 -28.26
C ARG A 70 6.20 -9.76 -28.05
N VAL A 71 6.36 -10.79 -27.23
CA VAL A 71 7.63 -11.51 -27.11
C VAL A 71 7.83 -12.33 -28.38
N ASP A 72 8.73 -11.91 -29.27
CA ASP A 72 9.21 -12.76 -30.36
C ASP A 72 10.28 -13.71 -29.83
N LEU A 73 9.95 -15.00 -29.82
CA LEU A 73 10.85 -16.06 -29.35
C LEU A 73 12.02 -16.33 -30.31
N ASN A 74 12.01 -15.73 -31.51
CA ASN A 74 13.06 -15.89 -32.52
C ASN A 74 14.01 -14.68 -32.62
N GLU A 75 13.80 -13.63 -31.81
CA GLU A 75 14.70 -12.47 -31.75
C GLU A 75 15.84 -12.64 -30.71
N TRP A 76 16.40 -13.85 -30.59
CA TRP A 76 17.57 -14.16 -29.75
C TRP A 76 18.71 -14.76 -30.57
#